data_AF-A0AAV3V6B6-F1
#
_entry.id   AF-A0AAV3V6B6-F1
#
_cell.length_a   1.000
_cell.length_b   1.000
_cell.length_c   1.000
_cell.angle_alpha   90.00
_cell.angle_beta   90.00
_cell.angle_gamma   90.00
#
_symmetry.space_group_name_H-M   'P 1'
#
loop_
_entity.id
_entity.type
_entity.pdbx_description
1 polymer ?
#
loop_
_entity_poly.entity_id
_entity_poly.type
_entity_poly.pdbx_seq_one_letter_code
_entity_poly.pdbx_strand_id
1 'polypeptide(L)'
;MILVNNICELLTELKSFANDSNENIDNFYVGGYFAEGVSELLGQLTKLVKKNNLAKHFILLVDGQRVTAGDTLESHCAEFELTFKKKAFIQEICSGAGDIDEILFCSVDALEECLEGLGLTSPLLEGAVNNSNNTRIHVYKMSVFFGGPKLAVIPVHHIELGEDWLSGSRLPSSEIIHKHVHVVCSEPLKINPRQFELTWGDIDCKLAKPYRTAFAKNLFVSLCTNYYSDSKLEFKGVKHLEAELKSAGVDIPSERIKTLSDCICWCYDKEDPDVPLQLVIDRLSLECGSGNLFEVGQKVLSHALEQAKNNYKFVIAKRSDDYRKELKEIFNDIQTVTDKFALKAFSLASELLKSMLTIGFIFTVGTISKAVVNNALLHSDEGIILFKIAGIYLSVSFFIRWLNASADLKVSEMALKSWSGMLHNHISVKDLNKLIDSHLIWSKFFYWGSLFTVGLFQLGIAYMIFNSTATLKIFGL
;
A
#
# COMPACT_ATOMS: atom_id res chain seq x y z
N MET A 1 15.77 15.00 38.02
CA MET A 1 15.18 16.26 37.49
C MET A 1 15.47 17.50 38.33
N ILE A 2 15.46 17.46 39.67
CA ILE A 2 15.87 18.62 40.52
C ILE A 2 17.26 19.17 40.12
N LEU A 3 18.20 18.29 39.78
CA LEU A 3 19.54 18.67 39.31
C LEU A 3 19.50 19.48 38.00
N VAL A 4 18.73 19.04 37.01
CA VAL A 4 18.58 19.72 35.71
C VAL A 4 17.94 21.08 35.92
N ASN A 5 16.92 21.15 36.78
CA ASN A 5 16.24 22.39 37.11
C ASN A 5 17.19 23.42 37.73
N ASN A 6 17.96 23.02 38.74
CA ASN A 6 18.91 23.92 39.41
C ASN A 6 19.99 24.40 38.45
N ILE A 7 20.43 23.56 37.50
CA ILE A 7 21.37 23.97 36.46
C ILE A 7 20.72 25.00 35.53
N CYS A 8 19.49 24.76 35.04
CA CYS A 8 18.80 25.72 34.20
C CYS A 8 18.51 27.05 34.90
N GLU A 9 18.19 27.02 36.20
CA GLU A 9 18.03 28.22 37.03
C GLU A 9 19.32 29.06 37.07
N LEU A 10 20.44 28.44 37.46
CA LEU A 10 21.74 29.10 37.50
C LEU A 10 22.18 29.63 36.12
N LEU A 11 21.93 28.88 35.04
CA LEU A 11 22.27 29.32 33.68
C LEU A 11 21.39 30.48 33.21
N THR A 12 20.11 30.49 33.57
CA THR A 12 19.19 31.58 33.24
C THR A 12 19.55 32.85 34.00
N GLU A 13 19.93 32.72 35.27
CA GLU A 13 20.45 33.84 36.05
C GLU A 13 21.77 34.35 35.48
N LEU A 14 22.70 33.47 35.10
CA LEU A 14 23.96 33.87 34.48
C LEU A 14 23.74 34.60 33.15
N LYS A 15 22.76 34.17 32.35
CA LYS A 15 22.36 34.85 31.10
C LYS A 15 21.97 36.31 31.34
N SER A 16 21.37 36.64 32.48
CA SER A 16 20.97 38.01 32.81
C SER A 16 22.15 38.97 33.08
N PHE A 17 23.32 38.42 33.41
CA PHE A 17 24.56 39.18 33.62
C PHE A 17 25.51 39.16 32.41
N ALA A 18 25.13 38.46 31.34
CA ALA A 18 25.99 38.23 30.19
C ALA A 18 25.86 39.33 29.13
N ASN A 19 26.93 39.54 28.37
CA ASN A 19 26.92 40.44 27.22
C ASN A 19 26.52 39.71 25.94
N ASP A 20 26.92 38.44 25.83
CA ASP A 20 26.57 37.57 24.72
C ASP A 20 25.97 36.27 25.26
N SER A 21 24.90 35.80 24.63
CA SER A 21 24.29 34.53 24.97
C SER A 21 23.59 33.95 23.75
N ASN A 22 23.77 32.66 23.53
CA ASN A 22 23.12 31.95 22.45
C ASN A 22 22.75 30.55 22.94
N GLU A 23 21.53 30.14 22.64
CA GLU A 23 21.05 28.81 22.95
C GLU A 23 20.57 28.13 21.67
N ASN A 24 21.20 27.00 21.33
CA ASN A 24 20.76 26.14 20.24
C ASN A 24 20.39 24.75 20.79
N ILE A 25 20.07 23.80 19.91
CA ILE A 25 19.64 22.45 20.31
C ILE A 25 20.73 21.73 21.13
N ASP A 26 21.99 21.84 20.70
CA ASP A 26 23.08 21.06 21.27
C ASP A 26 23.71 21.73 22.49
N ASN A 27 23.85 23.05 22.43
CA ASN A 27 24.70 23.83 23.32
C ASN A 27 23.99 25.08 23.83
N PHE A 28 24.37 25.47 25.04
CA PHE A 28 24.10 26.78 25.62
C PHE A 28 25.43 27.51 25.79
N TYR A 29 25.53 28.70 25.21
CA TYR A 29 26.69 29.57 25.29
C TYR A 29 26.32 30.86 26.00
N VAL A 30 27.22 31.31 26.86
CA VAL A 30 27.09 32.58 27.58
C VAL A 30 28.48 33.17 27.83
N GLY A 31 28.66 34.43 27.48
CA GLY A 31 29.91 35.16 27.56
C GLY A 31 29.73 36.54 28.17
N GLY A 32 30.72 36.99 28.93
CA GLY A 32 30.68 38.29 29.59
C GLY A 32 31.90 38.59 30.44
N TYR A 33 31.80 39.60 31.29
CA TYR A 33 32.86 39.98 32.22
C TYR A 33 32.55 39.51 33.64
N PHE A 34 33.58 39.16 34.40
CA PHE A 34 33.42 38.82 35.82
C PHE A 34 32.87 40.01 36.62
N ALA A 35 31.76 39.78 37.29
CA ALA A 35 31.20 40.61 38.36
C ALA A 35 31.03 39.77 39.63
N GLU A 36 30.79 40.41 40.77
CA GLU A 36 30.64 39.73 42.06
C GLU A 36 29.54 38.65 42.02
N GLY A 37 28.39 38.95 41.40
CA GLY A 37 27.31 37.97 41.20
C GLY A 37 27.63 36.82 40.22
N VAL A 38 28.47 37.06 39.21
CA VAL A 38 28.88 36.04 38.23
C VAL A 38 29.81 35.02 38.89
N SER A 39 30.77 35.47 39.71
CA SER A 39 31.69 34.57 40.41
C SER A 39 30.94 33.65 41.38
N GLU A 40 29.93 34.17 42.08
CA GLU A 40 29.08 33.36 42.95
C GLU A 40 28.31 32.29 42.16
N LEU A 41 27.61 32.68 41.08
CA LEU A 41 26.83 31.76 40.24
C LEU A 41 27.70 30.67 39.60
N LEU A 42 28.87 31.04 39.04
CA LEU A 42 29.82 30.08 38.49
C LEU A 42 30.41 29.17 39.57
N GLY A 43 30.64 29.70 40.78
CA GLY A 43 31.07 28.92 41.93
C GLY A 43 30.02 27.89 42.37
N GLN A 44 28.74 28.29 42.42
CA GLN A 44 27.62 27.40 42.73
C GLN A 44 27.45 26.31 41.65
N LEU A 45 27.51 26.71 40.37
CA LEU A 45 27.42 25.79 39.23
C LEU A 45 28.59 24.78 39.27
N THR A 46 29.81 25.25 39.49
CA THR A 46 31.02 24.39 39.55
C THR A 46 30.92 23.38 40.69
N LYS A 47 30.46 23.79 41.88
CA LYS A 47 30.22 22.88 43.01
C LYS A 47 29.19 21.80 42.67
N LEU A 48 28.10 22.19 42.02
CA LEU A 48 27.02 21.30 41.63
C LEU A 48 27.46 20.31 40.53
N VAL A 49 28.19 20.79 39.53
CA VAL A 49 28.76 19.99 38.43
C VAL A 49 29.78 18.97 38.96
N LYS A 50 30.67 19.37 39.88
CA LYS A 50 31.63 18.47 40.53
C LYS A 50 30.95 17.38 41.34
N LYS A 51 30.01 17.76 42.20
CA LYS A 51 29.32 16.84 43.11
C LYS A 51 28.66 15.67 42.35
N ASN A 52 28.24 15.90 41.12
CA ASN A 52 27.53 14.93 40.29
C ASN A 52 28.38 14.38 39.13
N ASN A 53 29.69 14.67 39.09
CA ASN A 53 30.62 14.21 38.04
C ASN A 53 30.22 14.60 36.60
N LEU A 54 29.72 15.82 36.42
CA LEU A 54 29.18 16.32 35.14
C LEU A 54 30.15 17.22 34.36
N ALA A 55 31.40 17.37 34.82
CA ALA A 55 32.36 18.35 34.32
C ALA A 55 32.64 18.23 32.81
N LYS A 56 32.50 17.03 32.23
CA LYS A 56 32.68 16.77 30.79
C LYS A 56 31.69 17.53 29.89
N HIS A 57 30.54 17.93 30.42
CA HIS A 57 29.49 18.64 29.68
C HIS A 57 29.64 20.16 29.73
N PHE A 58 30.56 20.67 30.55
CA PHE A 58 30.80 22.09 30.73
C PHE A 58 32.21 22.46 30.29
N ILE A 59 32.31 23.56 29.54
CA ILE A 59 33.58 24.15 29.13
C ILE A 59 33.54 25.60 29.61
N LEU A 60 34.38 25.92 30.59
CA LEU A 60 34.56 27.28 31.09
C LEU A 60 35.93 27.79 30.63
N LEU A 61 35.93 28.91 29.92
CA LEU A 61 37.12 29.66 29.57
C LEU A 61 37.14 30.96 30.38
N VAL A 62 38.29 31.33 30.89
CA VAL A 62 38.55 32.62 31.54
C VAL A 62 39.78 33.22 30.87
N ASP A 63 39.64 34.41 30.29
CA ASP A 63 40.65 35.07 29.46
C ASP A 63 41.22 34.14 28.36
N GLY A 64 40.33 33.36 27.73
CA GLY A 64 40.67 32.39 26.69
C GLY A 64 41.37 31.11 27.17
N GLN A 65 41.60 30.96 28.48
CA GLN A 65 42.19 29.76 29.07
C GLN A 65 41.13 28.86 29.70
N ARG A 66 41.22 27.56 29.43
CA ARG A 66 40.29 26.58 30.01
C ARG A 66 40.55 26.42 31.49
N VAL A 67 39.58 26.83 32.29
CA VAL A 67 39.63 26.67 33.75
C VAL A 67 39.07 25.31 34.12
N THR A 68 39.79 24.58 34.96
CA THR A 68 39.29 23.31 35.49
C THR A 68 38.42 23.63 36.70
N ALA A 69 37.32 22.89 36.86
CA ALA A 69 36.49 23.01 38.04
C ALA A 69 37.39 22.92 39.29
N GLY A 70 37.51 23.99 40.08
CA GLY A 70 38.32 24.02 41.31
C GLY A 70 39.28 25.17 41.47
N ASP A 71 39.61 25.90 40.40
CA ASP A 71 40.41 27.10 40.51
C ASP A 71 39.57 28.22 41.15
N THR A 72 40.15 28.94 42.10
CA THR A 72 39.50 30.10 42.73
C THR A 72 39.30 31.17 41.67
N LEU A 73 38.03 31.45 41.33
CA LEU A 73 37.63 32.47 40.36
C LEU A 73 37.74 33.87 40.97
N GLU A 74 38.97 34.29 41.27
CA GLU A 74 39.30 35.60 41.84
C GLU A 74 39.96 36.47 40.76
N SER A 75 39.18 36.92 39.77
CA SER A 75 39.64 37.97 38.86
C SER A 75 38.51 38.93 38.57
N HIS A 76 38.68 40.19 39.00
CA HIS A 76 37.67 41.25 38.86
C HIS A 76 37.66 41.92 37.48
N CYS A 77 38.53 41.49 36.55
CA CYS A 77 38.61 42.05 35.18
C CYS A 77 38.83 40.98 34.11
N ALA A 78 38.44 39.73 34.36
CA ALA A 78 38.55 38.67 33.37
C ALA A 78 37.28 38.56 32.52
N GLU A 79 37.46 38.16 31.27
CA GLU A 79 36.38 37.71 30.39
C GLU A 79 36.09 36.23 30.69
N PHE A 80 34.82 35.85 30.72
CA PHE A 80 34.40 34.46 30.88
C PHE A 80 33.58 34.02 29.68
N GLU A 81 33.76 32.76 29.29
CA GLU A 81 32.91 32.07 28.33
C GLU A 81 32.54 30.71 28.89
N LEU A 82 31.25 30.44 29.02
CA LEU A 82 30.73 29.14 29.44
C LEU A 82 29.95 28.51 28.29
N THR A 83 30.39 27.33 27.89
CA THR A 83 29.66 26.46 26.96
C THR A 83 29.17 25.22 27.70
N PHE A 84 27.87 24.99 27.68
CA PHE A 84 27.21 23.82 28.24
C PHE A 84 26.64 22.95 27.13
N LYS A 85 27.11 21.70 27.03
CA LYS A 85 26.67 20.69 26.06
C LYS A 85 25.35 20.06 26.51
N LYS A 86 24.26 20.83 26.39
CA LYS A 86 22.91 20.49 26.85
C LYS A 86 22.42 19.13 26.34
N LYS A 87 22.54 18.86 25.04
CA LYS A 87 22.03 17.63 24.42
C LYS A 87 22.74 16.39 24.99
N ALA A 88 24.07 16.39 25.00
CA ALA A 88 24.85 15.30 25.56
C ALA A 88 24.56 15.08 27.06
N PHE A 89 24.36 16.16 27.80
CA PHE A 89 24.03 16.13 29.22
C PHE A 89 22.66 15.50 29.49
N ILE A 90 21.60 15.99 28.83
CA ILE A 90 20.24 15.51 29.09
C ILE A 90 20.08 14.08 28.59
N GLN A 91 20.72 13.74 27.47
CA GLN A 91 20.78 12.39 26.95
C GLN A 91 21.36 11.43 27.98
N GLU A 92 22.52 11.74 28.58
CA GLU A 92 23.15 10.90 29.60
C GLU A 92 22.28 10.73 30.86
N ILE A 93 21.59 11.78 31.30
CA ILE A 93 20.79 11.76 32.53
C ILE A 93 19.48 11.01 32.36
N CYS A 94 18.81 11.18 31.23
CA CYS A 94 17.44 10.70 31.05
C CYS A 94 17.36 9.36 30.31
N SER A 95 18.24 9.11 29.34
CA SER A 95 18.10 7.98 28.40
C SER A 95 19.39 7.21 28.14
N GLY A 96 20.55 7.71 28.61
CA GLY A 96 21.85 7.12 28.31
C GLY A 96 22.09 7.03 26.80
N ALA A 97 22.51 5.86 26.30
CA ALA A 97 22.70 5.59 24.86
C ALA A 97 21.42 5.09 24.15
N GLY A 98 20.22 5.33 24.71
CA GLY A 98 18.96 4.74 24.25
C GLY A 98 18.34 5.33 22.97
N ASP A 99 17.20 4.76 22.58
CA ASP A 99 16.45 5.03 21.34
C ASP A 99 15.64 6.35 21.32
N ILE A 100 15.79 7.18 22.36
CA ILE A 100 15.09 8.46 22.52
C ILE A 100 16.11 9.59 22.41
N ASP A 101 15.85 10.54 21.51
CA ASP A 101 16.61 11.78 21.36
C ASP A 101 16.10 12.81 22.39
N GLU A 102 16.93 13.09 23.39
CA GLU A 102 16.63 14.02 24.47
C GLU A 102 17.14 15.43 24.14
N ILE A 103 16.27 16.42 24.23
CA ILE A 103 16.60 17.83 23.98
C ILE A 103 16.24 18.66 25.21
N LEU A 104 17.10 19.63 25.56
CA LEU A 104 16.90 20.52 26.70
C LEU A 104 16.93 21.98 26.25
N PHE A 105 15.90 22.73 26.64
CA PHE A 105 15.84 24.18 26.55
C PHE A 105 15.79 24.82 27.95
N CYS A 106 16.66 25.79 28.18
CA CYS A 106 16.77 26.53 29.43
C CYS A 106 15.72 27.64 29.56
N SER A 107 14.90 27.90 28.54
CA SER A 107 13.76 28.81 28.62
C SER A 107 12.71 28.48 27.55
N VAL A 108 11.50 29.01 27.72
CA VAL A 108 10.45 28.94 26.71
C VAL A 108 10.81 29.77 25.47
N ASP A 109 11.42 30.94 25.68
CA ASP A 109 11.84 31.82 24.58
C ASP A 109 12.89 31.12 23.68
N ALA A 110 13.85 30.42 24.27
CA ALA A 110 14.85 29.66 23.51
C ALA A 110 14.23 28.53 22.66
N LEU A 111 13.15 27.91 23.12
CA LEU A 111 12.40 26.94 22.32
C LEU A 111 11.76 27.61 21.09
N GLU A 112 11.14 28.79 21.28
CA GLU A 112 10.49 29.55 20.21
C GLU A 112 11.51 30.09 19.18
N GLU A 113 12.72 30.44 19.61
CA GLU A 113 13.82 30.83 18.71
C GLU A 113 14.39 29.65 17.91
N CYS A 114 14.33 28.43 18.44
CA CYS A 114 14.92 27.23 17.84
C CYS A 114 13.95 26.36 17.00
N LEU A 115 12.78 26.88 16.61
CA LEU A 115 11.78 26.11 15.86
C LEU A 115 12.31 25.56 14.51
N GLU A 116 13.23 26.27 13.86
CA GLU A 116 13.85 25.82 12.60
C GLU A 116 14.73 24.59 12.80
N GLY A 117 15.61 24.58 13.81
CA GLY A 117 16.45 23.42 14.12
C GLY A 117 15.65 22.19 14.53
N LEU A 118 14.48 22.39 15.15
CA LEU A 118 13.55 21.29 15.45
C LEU A 118 12.88 20.72 14.20
N GLY A 119 12.98 21.41 13.06
CA GLY A 119 12.31 21.06 11.81
C GLY A 119 10.84 21.44 11.81
N LEU A 120 10.38 22.40 12.63
CA LEU A 120 8.95 22.75 12.71
C LEU A 120 8.53 23.76 11.64
N THR A 121 9.46 24.59 11.16
CA THR A 121 9.25 25.51 10.04
C THR A 121 9.18 24.76 8.69
N SER A 122 10.07 23.79 8.52
CA SER A 122 10.18 22.95 7.32
C SER A 122 10.09 21.45 7.67
N PRO A 123 8.92 20.95 8.09
CA PRO A 123 8.76 19.61 8.68
C PRO A 123 8.89 18.44 7.71
N LEU A 124 9.07 18.73 6.42
CA LEU A 124 9.37 17.75 5.38
C LEU A 124 10.88 17.62 5.13
N LEU A 125 11.69 18.56 5.63
CA LEU A 125 13.16 18.49 5.60
C LEU A 125 13.67 17.91 6.91
N GLU A 126 14.78 17.19 6.87
CA GLU A 126 15.35 16.58 8.06
C GLU A 126 15.68 17.62 9.15
N GLY A 127 15.15 17.39 10.35
CA GLY A 127 15.34 18.18 11.55
C GLY A 127 15.27 17.28 12.80
N ALA A 128 15.37 17.88 13.99
CA ALA A 128 15.47 17.08 15.22
C ALA A 128 14.21 16.23 15.49
N VAL A 129 13.00 16.73 15.20
CA VAL A 129 11.75 16.01 15.51
C VAL A 129 11.43 14.92 14.50
N ASN A 130 11.70 15.12 13.21
CA ASN A 130 11.40 14.15 12.16
C ASN A 130 12.55 13.19 11.87
N ASN A 131 13.52 13.08 12.77
CA ASN A 131 14.53 12.03 12.73
C ASN A 131 13.87 10.64 12.88
N SER A 132 14.64 9.56 12.78
CA SER A 132 14.11 8.19 12.93
C SER A 132 13.71 7.83 14.38
N ASN A 133 14.26 8.55 15.35
CA ASN A 133 14.16 8.23 16.76
C ASN A 133 12.89 8.87 17.36
N ASN A 134 12.58 8.51 18.60
CA ASN A 134 11.53 9.22 19.34
C ASN A 134 12.16 10.45 19.99
N THR A 135 11.44 11.57 20.05
CA THR A 135 12.00 12.84 20.52
C THR A 135 11.33 13.27 21.83
N ARG A 136 12.13 13.57 22.85
CA ARG A 136 11.65 14.13 24.12
C ARG A 136 12.33 15.46 24.40
N ILE A 137 11.54 16.51 24.50
CA ILE A 137 11.98 17.89 24.68
C ILE A 137 11.63 18.34 26.11
N HIS A 138 12.65 18.70 26.88
CA HIS A 138 12.54 19.23 28.24
C HIS A 138 12.67 20.75 28.20
N VAL A 139 11.72 21.46 28.78
CA VAL A 139 11.70 22.93 28.76
C VAL A 139 11.63 23.48 30.18
N TYR A 140 12.62 24.29 30.56
CA TYR A 140 12.65 24.94 31.88
C TYR A 140 11.58 26.04 31.97
N LYS A 141 10.95 26.17 33.15
CA LYS A 141 9.84 27.11 33.45
C LYS A 141 8.58 26.97 32.57
N MET A 142 8.46 25.89 31.81
CA MET A 142 7.22 25.59 31.10
C MET A 142 6.15 25.06 32.07
N SER A 143 4.92 25.55 31.94
CA SER A 143 3.78 25.16 32.79
C SER A 143 2.84 24.14 32.15
N VAL A 144 2.94 23.97 30.83
CA VAL A 144 2.11 23.08 30.02
C VAL A 144 2.95 21.91 29.51
N PHE A 145 2.29 20.81 29.16
CA PHE A 145 2.93 19.65 28.52
C PHE A 145 2.00 19.09 27.46
N PHE A 146 2.57 18.55 26.40
CA PHE A 146 1.82 17.95 25.31
C PHE A 146 2.71 16.99 24.52
N GLY A 147 2.09 16.08 23.79
CA GLY A 147 2.81 15.13 22.97
C GLY A 147 1.92 14.07 22.37
N GLY A 148 2.55 13.03 21.83
CA GLY A 148 1.90 11.84 21.29
C GLY A 148 2.83 10.64 21.41
N PRO A 149 2.70 9.63 20.53
CA PRO A 149 3.45 8.39 20.67
C PRO A 149 4.96 8.48 20.47
N LYS A 150 5.43 9.46 19.68
CA LYS A 150 6.85 9.62 19.33
C LYS A 150 7.47 10.97 19.68
N LEU A 151 6.65 11.96 20.00
CA LEU A 151 7.09 13.29 20.42
C LEU A 151 6.52 13.62 21.80
N ALA A 152 7.35 14.05 22.73
CA ALA A 152 6.93 14.56 24.03
C ALA A 152 7.59 15.91 24.32
N VAL A 153 6.79 16.91 24.67
CA VAL A 153 7.25 18.24 25.09
C VAL A 153 6.81 18.45 26.54
N ILE A 154 7.77 18.42 27.46
CA ILE A 154 7.51 18.34 28.89
C ILE A 154 8.33 19.37 29.70
N PRO A 155 7.80 19.85 30.83
CA PRO A 155 8.59 20.64 31.77
C PRO A 155 9.74 19.81 32.34
N VAL A 156 10.87 20.45 32.65
CA VAL A 156 12.05 19.80 33.28
C VAL A 156 11.74 19.08 34.59
N HIS A 157 10.61 19.37 35.25
CA HIS A 157 10.16 18.71 36.47
C HIS A 157 9.18 17.56 36.25
N HIS A 158 8.68 17.38 35.03
CA HIS A 158 7.57 16.47 34.75
C HIS A 158 8.10 15.05 34.46
N ILE A 159 7.81 14.11 35.35
CA ILE A 159 8.29 12.72 35.23
C ILE A 159 7.24 11.82 34.59
N GLU A 160 5.96 12.10 34.83
CA GLU A 160 4.85 11.31 34.29
C GLU A 160 4.61 11.66 32.83
N LEU A 161 4.60 10.67 31.94
CA LEU A 161 4.26 10.86 30.53
C LEU A 161 2.85 10.37 30.28
N GLY A 162 2.19 10.89 29.25
CA GLY A 162 0.86 10.43 28.86
C GLY A 162 0.86 8.93 28.52
N GLU A 163 -0.29 8.27 28.71
CA GLU A 163 -0.44 6.81 28.51
C GLU A 163 -0.02 6.35 27.09
N ASP A 164 -0.11 7.23 26.10
CA ASP A 164 0.26 6.93 24.71
C ASP A 164 1.76 7.08 24.40
N TRP A 165 2.60 7.56 25.33
CA TRP A 165 4.03 7.71 25.07
C TRP A 165 4.65 6.34 24.75
N LEU A 166 5.29 6.23 23.57
CA LEU A 166 5.84 4.97 23.03
C LEU A 166 4.82 3.85 22.78
N SER A 167 3.51 4.16 22.71
CA SER A 167 2.45 3.17 22.45
C SER A 167 2.37 2.70 20.98
N GLY A 168 3.13 3.34 20.09
CA GLY A 168 3.05 3.16 18.64
C GLY A 168 1.94 4.00 18.00
N SER A 169 2.12 4.29 16.71
CA SER A 169 1.23 5.16 15.92
C SER A 169 0.38 4.36 14.94
N ARG A 170 -0.89 4.75 14.78
CA ARG A 170 -1.80 4.20 13.75
C ARG A 170 -1.65 4.87 12.39
N LEU A 171 -0.93 5.98 12.32
CA LEU A 171 -0.68 6.68 11.07
C LEU A 171 0.21 5.82 10.14
N PRO A 172 0.15 6.00 8.82
CA PRO A 172 1.00 5.27 7.88
C PRO A 172 2.49 5.61 8.07
N SER A 173 3.35 4.68 7.69
CA SER A 173 4.80 4.91 7.69
C SER A 173 5.20 5.72 6.45
N SER A 174 6.39 6.31 6.49
CA SER A 174 6.93 7.06 5.35
C SER A 174 7.00 6.21 4.07
N GLU A 175 7.40 4.93 4.19
CA GLU A 175 7.52 4.02 3.05
C GLU A 175 6.18 3.73 2.38
N ILE A 176 5.08 3.68 3.15
CA ILE A 176 3.74 3.47 2.60
C ILE A 176 3.29 4.75 1.88
N ILE A 177 3.47 5.92 2.49
CA ILE A 177 3.05 7.20 1.90
C ILE A 177 3.77 7.45 0.57
N HIS A 178 5.08 7.23 0.50
CA HIS A 178 5.88 7.45 -0.71
C HIS A 178 5.51 6.55 -1.90
N LYS A 179 4.76 5.46 -1.70
CA LYS A 179 4.22 4.64 -2.79
C LYS A 179 3.04 5.30 -3.51
N HIS A 180 2.31 6.18 -2.82
CA HIS A 180 1.08 6.79 -3.31
C HIS A 180 1.23 8.29 -3.59
N VAL A 181 2.15 8.97 -2.91
CA VAL A 181 2.42 10.40 -3.10
C VAL A 181 3.62 10.59 -4.01
N HIS A 182 3.43 11.25 -5.14
CA HIS A 182 4.52 11.54 -6.07
C HIS A 182 5.21 12.86 -5.71
N VAL A 183 6.44 12.75 -5.20
CA VAL A 183 7.26 13.91 -4.81
C VAL A 183 8.10 14.36 -6.00
N VAL A 184 7.90 15.60 -6.46
CA VAL A 184 8.62 16.24 -7.58
C VAL A 184 9.47 17.38 -7.03
N CYS A 185 10.48 17.03 -6.24
CA CYS A 185 11.36 18.00 -5.59
C CYS A 185 12.83 17.62 -5.81
N SER A 186 13.70 18.63 -5.84
CA SER A 186 15.16 18.43 -5.92
C SER A 186 15.77 17.96 -4.60
N GLU A 187 15.12 18.26 -3.49
CA GLU A 187 15.58 17.91 -2.15
C GLU A 187 14.92 16.62 -1.65
N PRO A 188 15.64 15.77 -0.90
CA PRO A 188 15.07 14.57 -0.31
C PRO A 188 14.10 14.94 0.81
N LEU A 189 12.80 14.78 0.55
CA LEU A 189 11.76 15.04 1.54
C LEU A 189 11.47 13.80 2.39
N LYS A 190 11.16 14.04 3.66
CA LYS A 190 10.81 13.03 4.64
C LYS A 190 9.38 13.25 5.11
N ILE A 191 8.45 12.53 4.49
CA ILE A 191 7.03 12.58 4.87
C ILE A 191 6.79 11.54 5.96
N ASN A 192 6.62 11.97 7.20
CA ASN A 192 6.45 11.06 8.34
C ASN A 192 5.50 11.65 9.40
N PRO A 193 4.18 11.55 9.20
CA PRO A 193 3.19 12.11 10.13
C PRO A 193 3.28 11.51 11.54
N ARG A 194 3.82 10.29 11.70
CA ARG A 194 3.98 9.62 13.00
C ARG A 194 4.89 10.39 13.96
N GLN A 195 5.86 11.14 13.44
CA GLN A 195 6.83 11.88 14.28
C GLN A 195 6.26 13.17 14.86
N PHE A 196 5.19 13.68 14.27
CA PHE A 196 4.53 14.91 14.70
C PHE A 196 3.18 14.65 15.35
N GLU A 197 2.82 13.39 15.57
CA GLU A 197 1.52 13.03 16.15
C GLU A 197 1.37 13.57 17.58
N LEU A 198 0.23 14.23 17.83
CA LEU A 198 -0.13 14.80 19.13
C LEU A 198 -1.45 14.17 19.59
N THR A 199 -1.45 13.48 20.74
CA THR A 199 -2.61 12.75 21.29
C THR A 199 -2.95 13.09 22.73
N TRP A 200 -2.01 13.62 23.52
CA TRP A 200 -2.20 13.92 24.94
C TRP A 200 -1.65 15.29 25.37
N GLY A 201 -2.07 15.74 26.56
CA GLY A 201 -1.70 17.03 27.14
C GLY A 201 -2.46 18.21 26.54
N ASP A 202 -1.94 19.41 26.74
CA ASP A 202 -2.55 20.66 26.28
C ASP A 202 -2.11 21.01 24.84
N ILE A 203 -2.74 20.34 23.87
CA ILE A 203 -2.41 20.45 22.44
C ILE A 203 -2.87 21.79 21.85
N ASP A 204 -3.83 22.48 22.47
CA ASP A 204 -4.35 23.77 21.99
C ASP A 204 -3.63 24.98 22.60
N CYS A 205 -2.59 24.76 23.41
CA CYS A 205 -1.75 25.83 23.93
C CYS A 205 -0.95 26.54 22.82
N LYS A 206 -0.51 27.78 23.11
CA LYS A 206 0.30 28.57 22.16
C LYS A 206 1.59 27.86 21.75
N LEU A 207 2.27 27.19 22.68
CA LEU A 207 3.52 26.47 22.43
C LEU A 207 3.35 25.27 21.50
N ALA A 208 2.18 24.63 21.51
CA ALA A 208 1.87 23.50 20.63
C ALA A 208 1.53 23.93 19.20
N LYS A 209 1.29 25.22 18.93
CA LYS A 209 0.88 25.72 17.60
C LYS A 209 1.86 25.36 16.46
N PRO A 210 3.19 25.54 16.59
CA PRO A 210 4.13 25.14 15.54
C PRO A 210 4.09 23.62 15.27
N TYR A 211 3.96 22.81 16.33
CA TYR A 211 3.85 21.35 16.23
C TYR A 211 2.56 20.91 15.54
N ARG A 212 1.42 21.50 15.91
CA ARG A 212 0.13 21.31 15.24
C ARG A 212 0.20 21.64 13.75
N THR A 213 0.87 22.74 13.40
CA THR A 213 1.07 23.16 12.01
C THR A 213 1.95 22.18 11.24
N ALA A 214 3.06 21.74 11.83
CA ALA A 214 3.97 20.76 11.26
C ALA A 214 3.29 19.40 11.03
N PHE A 215 2.46 18.98 12.00
CA PHE A 215 1.68 17.75 11.91
C PHE A 215 0.63 17.83 10.81
N ALA A 216 -0.17 18.90 10.78
CA ALA A 216 -1.17 19.11 9.74
C ALA A 216 -0.54 19.14 8.34
N LYS A 217 0.63 19.77 8.19
CA LYS A 217 1.38 19.78 6.94
C LYS A 217 1.74 18.36 6.47
N ASN A 218 2.30 17.53 7.35
CA ASN A 218 2.60 16.13 7.03
C ASN A 218 1.35 15.35 6.64
N LEU A 219 0.22 15.56 7.33
CA LEU A 219 -1.04 14.90 7.01
C LEU A 219 -1.62 15.33 5.66
N PHE A 220 -1.61 16.62 5.33
CA PHE A 220 -2.08 17.10 4.02
C PHE A 220 -1.20 16.60 2.87
N VAL A 221 0.13 16.57 3.07
CA VAL A 221 1.05 16.00 2.07
C VAL A 221 0.82 14.50 1.91
N SER A 222 0.47 13.80 2.99
CA SER A 222 0.10 12.38 2.93
C SER A 222 -1.22 12.13 2.17
N LEU A 223 -2.02 13.17 1.91
CA LEU A 223 -3.25 13.06 1.14
C LEU A 223 -3.05 13.44 -0.34
N CYS A 224 -2.01 14.21 -0.67
CA CYS A 224 -1.87 14.79 -2.01
C CYS A 224 -1.43 13.74 -3.04
N THR A 225 -1.75 13.99 -4.32
CA THR A 225 -1.31 13.11 -5.41
C THR A 225 0.10 13.47 -5.84
N ASN A 226 0.35 14.76 -6.05
CA ASN A 226 1.67 15.29 -6.39
C ASN A 226 2.07 16.39 -5.42
N TYR A 227 3.31 16.33 -4.93
CA TYR A 227 3.90 17.40 -4.12
C TYR A 227 5.08 18.02 -4.87
N TYR A 228 5.07 19.35 -5.05
CA TYR A 228 6.17 20.11 -5.67
C TYR A 228 6.85 21.05 -4.67
N SER A 229 6.06 21.76 -3.87
CA SER A 229 6.53 22.66 -2.82
C SER A 229 5.37 23.06 -1.90
N ASP A 230 5.66 23.80 -0.83
CA ASP A 230 4.62 24.41 0.03
C ASP A 230 3.67 25.34 -0.74
N SER A 231 4.12 25.91 -1.85
CA SER A 231 3.31 26.78 -2.72
C SER A 231 2.59 26.03 -3.83
N LYS A 232 2.84 24.74 -4.01
CA LYS A 232 2.23 23.96 -5.07
C LYS A 232 2.16 22.47 -4.70
N LEU A 233 0.95 22.03 -4.43
CA LEU A 233 0.57 20.64 -4.32
C LEU A 233 -0.67 20.39 -5.18
N GLU A 234 -0.84 19.16 -5.66
CA GLU A 234 -1.97 18.82 -6.52
C GLU A 234 -2.80 17.68 -5.92
N PHE A 235 -4.11 17.90 -5.95
CA PHE A 235 -5.13 16.91 -5.72
C PHE A 235 -5.78 16.54 -7.05
N LYS A 236 -5.53 15.32 -7.53
CA LYS A 236 -6.16 14.80 -8.75
C LYS A 236 -7.49 14.13 -8.42
N GLY A 237 -8.46 14.92 -8.00
CA GLY A 237 -9.84 14.47 -7.78
C GLY A 237 -10.72 14.60 -9.03
N VAL A 238 -12.04 14.57 -8.84
CA VAL A 238 -13.05 14.95 -9.85
C VAL A 238 -12.73 16.30 -10.49
N LYS A 239 -12.25 17.26 -9.69
CA LYS A 239 -11.63 18.49 -10.19
C LYS A 239 -10.14 18.44 -9.89
N HIS A 240 -9.34 18.86 -10.86
CA HIS A 240 -7.95 19.15 -10.58
C HIS A 240 -7.87 20.38 -9.67
N LEU A 241 -7.31 20.20 -8.48
CA LEU A 241 -7.12 21.27 -7.51
C LEU A 241 -5.62 21.44 -7.27
N GLU A 242 -5.10 22.61 -7.67
CA GLU A 242 -3.79 23.09 -7.26
C GLU A 242 -3.95 23.87 -5.96
N ALA A 243 -3.20 23.49 -4.93
CA ALA A 243 -3.31 24.07 -3.60
C ALA A 243 -1.95 24.44 -3.01
N GLU A 244 -1.99 25.15 -1.89
CA GLU A 244 -0.85 25.66 -1.15
C GLU A 244 -0.99 25.30 0.34
N LEU A 245 0.14 25.26 1.04
CA LEU A 245 0.29 25.00 2.48
C LEU A 245 0.96 26.20 3.15
N LYS A 246 0.35 27.40 3.04
CA LYS A 246 0.88 28.63 3.65
C LYS A 246 0.33 28.80 5.05
N SER A 247 1.18 28.68 6.07
CA SER A 247 0.81 28.77 7.49
C SER A 247 0.55 30.20 8.00
N ALA A 248 0.55 31.22 7.13
CA ALA A 248 0.57 32.65 7.45
C ALA A 248 -0.60 33.10 8.36
N GLY A 249 -0.47 32.86 9.66
CA GLY A 249 -1.43 33.24 10.71
C GLY A 249 -2.58 32.26 10.95
N VAL A 250 -2.76 31.23 10.12
CA VAL A 250 -3.88 30.28 10.26
C VAL A 250 -3.62 29.34 11.44
N ASP A 251 -4.50 29.34 12.43
CA ASP A 251 -4.44 28.39 13.54
C ASP A 251 -5.23 27.12 13.22
N ILE A 252 -4.64 25.96 13.53
CA ILE A 252 -5.21 24.65 13.25
C ILE A 252 -5.59 24.00 14.59
N PRO A 253 -6.88 24.00 14.98
CA PRO A 253 -7.32 23.45 16.25
C PRO A 253 -7.12 21.93 16.33
N SER A 254 -6.95 21.40 17.55
CA SER A 254 -6.77 19.97 17.82
C SER A 254 -7.85 19.10 17.19
N GLU A 255 -9.12 19.52 17.23
CA GLU A 255 -10.23 18.78 16.63
C GLU A 255 -10.09 18.60 15.11
N ARG A 256 -9.54 19.61 14.42
CA ARG A 256 -9.31 19.57 12.97
C ARG A 256 -8.18 18.61 12.63
N ILE A 257 -7.10 18.65 13.41
CA ILE A 257 -5.96 17.74 13.26
C ILE A 257 -6.41 16.31 13.51
N LYS A 258 -7.22 16.07 14.53
CA LYS A 258 -7.79 14.75 14.81
C LYS A 258 -8.63 14.24 13.64
N THR A 259 -9.51 15.08 13.08
CA THR A 259 -10.30 14.71 11.90
C THR A 259 -9.43 14.39 10.70
N LEU A 260 -8.37 15.17 10.47
CA LEU A 260 -7.42 14.92 9.38
C LEU A 260 -6.61 13.63 9.60
N SER A 261 -6.18 13.37 10.84
CA SER A 261 -5.54 12.12 11.24
C SER A 261 -6.45 10.91 11.01
N ASP A 262 -7.73 11.02 11.38
CA ASP A 262 -8.73 9.97 11.14
C ASP A 262 -8.94 9.72 9.64
N CYS A 263 -8.85 10.75 8.80
CA CYS A 263 -8.90 10.61 7.34
C CYS A 263 -7.71 9.77 6.85
N ILE A 264 -6.50 10.15 7.24
CA ILE A 264 -5.27 9.46 6.81
C ILE A 264 -5.25 8.02 7.34
N CYS A 265 -5.54 7.80 8.62
CA CYS A 265 -5.64 6.46 9.19
C CYS A 265 -6.66 5.61 8.40
N TRP A 266 -7.84 6.13 8.08
CA TRP A 266 -8.82 5.37 7.30
C TRP A 266 -8.35 5.06 5.88
N CYS A 267 -7.68 6.01 5.21
CA CYS A 267 -7.22 5.82 3.84
C CYS A 267 -6.17 4.71 3.72
N TYR A 268 -5.24 4.67 4.67
CA TYR A 268 -4.11 3.73 4.66
C TYR A 268 -4.34 2.44 5.45
N ASP A 269 -5.47 2.29 6.13
CA ASP A 269 -5.87 1.05 6.85
C ASP A 269 -6.41 -0.05 5.90
N LYS A 270 -6.57 0.25 4.60
CA LYS A 270 -7.06 -0.71 3.59
C LYS A 270 -5.90 -1.33 2.82
N GLU A 271 -6.10 -2.54 2.29
CA GLU A 271 -5.11 -3.24 1.46
C GLU A 271 -4.71 -2.44 0.21
N ASP A 272 -5.66 -1.70 -0.36
CA ASP A 272 -5.48 -0.79 -1.48
C ASP A 272 -5.83 0.64 -1.04
N PRO A 273 -4.83 1.47 -0.68
CA PRO A 273 -5.03 2.86 -0.28
C PRO A 273 -5.48 3.79 -1.41
N ASP A 274 -5.34 3.41 -2.69
CA ASP A 274 -5.63 4.30 -3.81
C ASP A 274 -7.12 4.65 -3.87
N VAL A 275 -8.01 3.68 -3.63
CA VAL A 275 -9.46 3.91 -3.69
C VAL A 275 -9.93 4.83 -2.54
N PRO A 276 -9.60 4.57 -1.26
CA PRO A 276 -9.92 5.50 -0.17
C PRO A 276 -9.34 6.90 -0.36
N LEU A 277 -8.07 7.01 -0.76
CA LEU A 277 -7.41 8.29 -1.03
C LEU A 277 -8.18 9.06 -2.11
N GLN A 278 -8.46 8.42 -3.25
CA GLN A 278 -9.18 9.04 -4.34
C GLN A 278 -10.56 9.53 -3.91
N LEU A 279 -11.32 8.75 -3.14
CA LEU A 279 -12.67 9.14 -2.70
C LEU A 279 -12.66 10.36 -1.77
N VAL A 280 -11.66 10.48 -0.89
CA VAL A 280 -11.50 11.66 -0.02
C VAL A 280 -11.08 12.86 -0.86
N ILE A 281 -10.08 12.69 -1.72
CA ILE A 281 -9.56 13.74 -2.61
C ILE A 281 -10.65 14.25 -3.55
N ASP A 282 -11.46 13.36 -4.13
CA ASP A 282 -12.60 13.70 -4.98
C ASP A 282 -13.54 14.66 -4.26
N ARG A 283 -13.87 14.36 -3.00
CA ARG A 283 -14.79 15.22 -2.26
C ARG A 283 -14.14 16.53 -1.84
N LEU A 284 -12.90 16.50 -1.37
CA LEU A 284 -12.16 17.72 -1.01
C LEU A 284 -11.94 18.63 -2.21
N SER A 285 -11.66 18.08 -3.39
CA SER A 285 -11.48 18.86 -4.63
C SER A 285 -12.74 19.63 -5.05
N LEU A 286 -13.92 19.21 -4.59
CA LEU A 286 -15.19 19.87 -4.84
C LEU A 286 -15.53 20.92 -3.77
N GLU A 287 -15.10 20.71 -2.53
CA GLU A 287 -15.44 21.54 -1.37
C GLU A 287 -14.35 22.56 -0.99
N CYS A 288 -13.10 22.37 -1.43
CA CYS A 288 -12.03 23.36 -1.31
C CYS A 288 -12.35 24.59 -2.17
N GLY A 289 -12.90 25.63 -1.53
CA GLY A 289 -13.06 26.95 -2.13
C GLY A 289 -11.79 27.81 -2.10
N SER A 290 -10.85 27.49 -1.20
CA SER A 290 -9.59 28.21 -1.02
C SER A 290 -8.43 27.46 -1.69
N GLY A 291 -7.47 28.21 -2.23
CA GLY A 291 -6.19 27.65 -2.70
C GLY A 291 -5.32 27.15 -1.53
N ASN A 292 -5.54 27.60 -0.30
CA ASN A 292 -4.77 27.17 0.87
C ASN A 292 -5.50 26.05 1.64
N LEU A 293 -4.83 24.93 1.88
CA LEU A 293 -5.41 23.78 2.59
C LEU A 293 -5.58 23.99 4.08
N PHE A 294 -4.77 24.87 4.69
CA PHE A 294 -4.94 25.16 6.12
C PHE A 294 -6.24 25.89 6.43
N GLU A 295 -6.89 26.49 5.43
CA GLU A 295 -8.19 27.15 5.57
C GLU A 295 -9.37 26.16 5.55
N VAL A 296 -9.14 24.91 5.15
CA VAL A 296 -10.19 23.89 5.10
C VAL A 296 -10.70 23.60 6.51
N GLY A 297 -12.00 23.85 6.70
CA GLY A 297 -12.66 23.67 7.99
C GLY A 297 -12.86 22.20 8.37
N GLN A 298 -12.92 21.91 9.66
CA GLN A 298 -13.20 20.57 10.20
C GLN A 298 -14.51 19.96 9.69
N LYS A 299 -15.56 20.76 9.50
CA LYS A 299 -16.86 20.29 8.96
C LYS A 299 -16.72 19.76 7.53
N VAL A 300 -15.87 20.38 6.72
CA VAL A 300 -15.58 19.96 5.35
C VAL A 300 -14.81 18.64 5.37
N LEU A 301 -13.76 18.55 6.20
CA LEU A 301 -12.97 17.31 6.35
C LEU A 301 -13.82 16.12 6.84
N SER A 302 -14.65 16.34 7.86
CA SER A 302 -15.53 15.29 8.41
C SER A 302 -16.59 14.84 7.41
N HIS A 303 -17.23 15.77 6.72
CA HIS A 303 -18.19 15.46 5.67
C HIS A 303 -17.54 14.69 4.50
N ALA A 304 -16.35 15.11 4.07
CA ALA A 304 -15.58 14.42 3.05
C ALA A 304 -15.22 12.98 3.46
N LEU A 305 -14.81 12.78 4.71
CA LEU A 305 -14.51 11.45 5.26
C LEU A 305 -15.74 10.54 5.33
N GLU A 306 -16.87 11.05 5.83
CA GLU A 306 -18.12 10.28 5.93
C GLU A 306 -18.64 9.89 4.55
N GLN A 307 -18.62 10.82 3.59
CA GLN A 307 -19.03 10.56 2.23
C GLN A 307 -18.09 9.56 1.53
N ALA A 308 -16.78 9.69 1.71
CA ALA A 308 -15.81 8.73 1.19
C ALA A 308 -16.04 7.32 1.76
N LYS A 309 -16.28 7.19 3.08
CA LYS A 309 -16.63 5.91 3.72
C LYS A 309 -17.90 5.30 3.15
N ASN A 310 -18.93 6.11 2.91
CA ASN A 310 -20.18 5.63 2.31
C ASN A 310 -19.99 5.22 0.84
N ASN A 311 -19.31 6.03 0.05
CA ASN A 311 -19.00 5.72 -1.35
C ASN A 311 -18.12 4.48 -1.48
N TYR A 312 -17.17 4.28 -0.58
CA TYR A 312 -16.32 3.09 -0.57
C TYR A 312 -17.15 1.81 -0.45
N LYS A 313 -18.18 1.79 0.41
CA LYS A 313 -19.10 0.65 0.52
C LYS A 313 -19.80 0.35 -0.82
N PHE A 314 -20.22 1.39 -1.54
CA PHE A 314 -20.82 1.23 -2.86
C PHE A 314 -19.83 0.76 -3.92
N VAL A 315 -18.60 1.28 -3.93
CA VAL A 315 -17.53 0.87 -4.85
C VAL A 315 -17.19 -0.60 -4.65
N ILE A 316 -17.01 -1.04 -3.40
CA ILE A 316 -16.74 -2.45 -3.08
C ILE A 316 -17.93 -3.35 -3.45
N ALA A 317 -19.17 -2.92 -3.15
CA ALA A 317 -20.36 -3.67 -3.54
C ALA A 317 -20.49 -3.80 -5.07
N LYS A 318 -20.22 -2.72 -5.81
CA LYS A 318 -20.23 -2.70 -7.28
C LYS A 318 -19.13 -3.61 -7.85
N ARG A 319 -17.90 -3.53 -7.33
CA ARG A 319 -16.79 -4.40 -7.74
C ARG A 319 -17.12 -5.88 -7.50
N SER A 320 -17.81 -6.19 -6.40
CA SER A 320 -18.28 -7.55 -6.12
C SER A 320 -19.39 -8.00 -7.07
N ASP A 321 -20.32 -7.12 -7.44
CA ASP A 321 -21.37 -7.42 -8.42
C ASP A 321 -20.80 -7.61 -9.84
N ASP A 322 -19.87 -6.74 -10.25
CA ASP A 322 -19.16 -6.84 -11.52
C ASP A 322 -18.35 -8.15 -11.59
N TYR A 323 -17.67 -8.53 -10.51
CA TYR A 323 -17.01 -9.84 -10.39
C TYR A 323 -17.99 -11.02 -10.56
N ARG A 324 -19.19 -10.94 -9.95
CA ARG A 324 -20.22 -12.00 -10.09
C ARG A 324 -20.79 -12.08 -11.50
N LYS A 325 -20.98 -10.93 -12.17
CA LYS A 325 -21.42 -10.87 -13.57
C LYS A 325 -20.37 -11.47 -14.49
N GLU A 326 -19.11 -11.06 -14.33
CA GLU A 326 -17.97 -11.62 -15.05
C GLU A 326 -17.90 -13.16 -14.91
N LEU A 327 -18.05 -13.67 -13.69
CA LEU A 327 -18.07 -15.10 -13.40
C LEU A 327 -19.24 -15.82 -14.08
N LYS A 328 -20.44 -15.21 -14.10
CA LYS A 328 -21.62 -15.76 -14.78
C LYS A 328 -21.43 -15.80 -16.30
N GLU A 329 -20.83 -14.78 -16.89
CA GLU A 329 -20.50 -14.74 -18.32
C GLU A 329 -19.50 -15.86 -18.68
N ILE A 330 -18.44 -16.05 -17.88
CA ILE A 330 -17.50 -17.15 -18.06
C ILE A 330 -18.21 -18.51 -18.00
N PHE A 331 -19.14 -18.70 -17.07
CA PHE A 331 -19.92 -19.94 -17.00
C PHE A 331 -20.81 -20.16 -18.24
N ASN A 332 -21.45 -19.11 -18.76
CA ASN A 332 -22.24 -19.22 -19.99
C ASN A 332 -21.37 -19.57 -21.20
N ASP A 333 -20.17 -19.00 -21.29
CA ASP A 333 -19.22 -19.29 -22.37
C ASP A 333 -18.69 -20.74 -22.28
N ILE A 334 -18.33 -21.20 -21.07
CA ILE A 334 -17.96 -22.60 -20.82
C ILE A 334 -19.12 -23.53 -21.20
N GLN A 335 -20.35 -23.21 -20.79
CA GLN A 335 -21.53 -24.01 -21.11
C GLN A 335 -21.74 -24.09 -22.62
N THR A 336 -21.59 -22.97 -23.34
CA THR A 336 -21.70 -22.93 -24.81
C THR A 336 -20.68 -23.86 -25.48
N VAL A 337 -19.44 -23.89 -24.97
CA VAL A 337 -18.40 -24.81 -25.48
C VAL A 337 -18.72 -26.26 -25.12
N THR A 338 -19.16 -26.53 -23.88
CA THR A 338 -19.60 -27.86 -23.44
C THR A 338 -20.76 -28.39 -24.29
N ASP A 339 -21.75 -27.57 -24.61
CA ASP A 339 -22.87 -27.94 -25.47
C ASP A 339 -22.40 -28.26 -26.90
N LYS A 340 -21.41 -27.52 -27.42
CA LYS A 340 -20.76 -27.88 -28.71
C LYS A 340 -20.09 -29.27 -28.65
N PHE A 341 -19.40 -29.62 -27.56
CA PHE A 341 -18.84 -30.97 -27.39
C PHE A 341 -19.93 -32.05 -27.45
N ALA A 342 -21.04 -31.84 -26.74
CA ALA A 342 -22.18 -32.78 -26.72
C ALA A 342 -22.84 -32.90 -28.11
N LEU A 343 -23.09 -31.78 -28.79
CA LEU A 343 -23.66 -31.75 -30.14
C LEU A 343 -22.76 -32.46 -31.16
N LYS A 344 -21.43 -32.29 -31.08
CA LYS A 344 -20.51 -32.98 -31.98
C LYS A 344 -20.45 -34.48 -31.71
N ALA A 345 -20.42 -34.89 -30.44
CA ALA A 345 -20.52 -36.30 -30.06
C ALA A 345 -21.81 -36.95 -30.61
N PHE A 346 -22.96 -36.27 -30.43
CA PHE A 346 -24.23 -36.73 -30.96
C PHE A 346 -24.23 -36.78 -32.50
N SER A 347 -23.65 -35.78 -33.17
CA SER A 347 -23.56 -35.76 -34.63
C SER A 347 -22.74 -36.93 -35.18
N LEU A 348 -21.64 -37.32 -34.51
CA LEU A 348 -20.83 -38.48 -34.88
C LEU A 348 -21.64 -39.79 -34.74
N ALA A 349 -22.39 -39.95 -33.64
CA ALA A 349 -23.24 -41.11 -33.43
C ALA A 349 -24.41 -41.17 -34.45
N SER A 350 -25.05 -40.04 -34.75
CA SER A 350 -26.13 -39.96 -35.74
C SER A 350 -25.64 -40.30 -37.15
N GLU A 351 -24.48 -39.77 -37.55
CA GLU A 351 -23.87 -40.07 -38.85
C GLU A 351 -23.43 -41.53 -38.97
N LEU A 352 -22.96 -42.17 -37.89
CA LEU A 352 -22.73 -43.62 -37.86
C LEU A 352 -24.02 -44.39 -38.14
N LEU A 353 -25.12 -44.01 -37.48
CA LEU A 353 -26.40 -44.71 -37.60
C LEU A 353 -26.98 -44.58 -39.02
N LYS A 354 -26.82 -43.40 -39.65
CA LYS A 354 -27.13 -43.20 -41.08
C LYS A 354 -26.26 -44.07 -41.98
N SER A 355 -24.96 -44.14 -41.72
CA SER A 355 -24.04 -44.99 -42.48
C SER A 355 -24.42 -46.47 -42.34
N MET A 356 -24.73 -46.95 -41.14
CA MET A 356 -25.23 -48.30 -40.89
C MET A 356 -26.55 -48.58 -41.62
N LEU A 357 -27.52 -47.67 -41.54
CA LEU A 357 -28.82 -47.82 -42.22
C LEU A 357 -28.63 -47.88 -43.75
N THR A 358 -27.76 -47.04 -44.30
CA THR A 358 -27.46 -47.00 -45.74
C THR A 358 -26.81 -48.30 -46.20
N ILE A 359 -25.81 -48.80 -45.46
CA ILE A 359 -25.19 -50.10 -45.75
C ILE A 359 -26.21 -51.22 -45.63
N GLY A 360 -27.03 -51.23 -44.57
CA GLY A 360 -28.09 -52.19 -44.35
C GLY A 360 -29.09 -52.19 -45.50
N PHE A 361 -29.53 -51.01 -45.95
CA PHE A 361 -30.43 -50.85 -47.09
C PHE A 361 -29.80 -51.34 -48.40
N ILE A 362 -28.56 -50.96 -48.69
CA ILE A 362 -27.82 -51.43 -49.88
C ILE A 362 -27.70 -52.95 -49.86
N PHE A 363 -27.41 -53.54 -48.69
CA PHE A 363 -27.33 -54.99 -48.52
C PHE A 363 -28.70 -55.63 -48.74
N THR A 364 -29.76 -55.18 -48.04
CA THR A 364 -31.11 -55.73 -48.17
C THR A 364 -31.66 -55.63 -49.60
N VAL A 365 -31.54 -54.46 -50.24
CA VAL A 365 -31.97 -54.26 -51.63
C VAL A 365 -31.12 -55.08 -52.58
N GLY A 366 -29.80 -55.13 -52.39
CA GLY A 366 -28.88 -55.92 -53.19
C GLY A 366 -29.16 -57.42 -53.11
N THR A 367 -29.50 -57.94 -51.93
CA THR A 367 -29.85 -59.35 -51.70
C THR A 367 -31.25 -59.67 -52.25
N ILE A 368 -32.26 -58.83 -51.99
CA ILE A 368 -33.64 -59.06 -52.45
C ILE A 368 -33.76 -58.92 -53.98
N SER A 369 -33.15 -57.88 -54.56
CA SER A 369 -33.16 -57.66 -56.02
C SER A 369 -32.54 -58.82 -56.79
N LYS A 370 -31.72 -59.67 -56.14
CA LYS A 370 -31.06 -60.80 -56.77
C LYS A 370 -31.57 -62.17 -56.40
N ALA A 371 -32.19 -62.36 -55.22
CA ALA A 371 -33.04 -63.52 -54.96
C ALA A 371 -34.12 -63.69 -56.04
N VAL A 372 -34.50 -62.58 -56.70
CA VAL A 372 -35.45 -62.54 -57.82
C VAL A 372 -34.81 -62.76 -59.20
N VAL A 373 -33.49 -62.59 -59.38
CA VAL A 373 -32.87 -62.48 -60.73
C VAL A 373 -31.74 -63.47 -61.06
N ASN A 374 -30.82 -63.84 -60.14
CA ASN A 374 -29.86 -64.95 -60.35
C ASN A 374 -28.91 -65.15 -59.15
N ASN A 375 -28.63 -66.42 -58.83
CA ASN A 375 -28.18 -66.94 -57.54
C ASN A 375 -26.70 -66.75 -57.14
N ALA A 376 -25.92 -65.80 -57.72
CA ALA A 376 -24.47 -65.78 -57.50
C ALA A 376 -23.73 -64.42 -57.67
N LEU A 377 -24.17 -63.34 -57.00
CA LEU A 377 -23.36 -62.08 -56.98
C LEU A 377 -22.42 -61.94 -55.78
N LEU A 378 -22.72 -62.57 -54.65
CA LEU A 378 -21.85 -62.52 -53.47
C LEU A 378 -20.47 -63.17 -53.73
N HIS A 379 -20.33 -63.92 -54.82
CA HIS A 379 -19.07 -64.51 -55.30
C HIS A 379 -18.56 -63.95 -56.64
N SER A 380 -19.24 -62.97 -57.24
CA SER A 380 -18.77 -62.35 -58.50
C SER A 380 -17.67 -61.32 -58.22
N ASP A 381 -16.67 -61.24 -59.10
CA ASP A 381 -15.52 -60.34 -58.96
C ASP A 381 -15.96 -58.86 -58.84
N GLU A 382 -17.06 -58.46 -59.49
CA GLU A 382 -17.61 -57.11 -59.43
C GLU A 382 -18.18 -56.75 -58.05
N GLY A 383 -18.80 -57.71 -57.36
CA GLY A 383 -19.35 -57.53 -56.00
C GLY A 383 -18.25 -57.32 -54.97
N ILE A 384 -17.15 -58.06 -55.09
CA ILE A 384 -15.98 -57.94 -54.21
C ILE A 384 -15.32 -56.56 -54.39
N ILE A 385 -15.23 -56.05 -55.61
CA ILE A 385 -14.71 -54.70 -55.89
C ILE A 385 -15.59 -53.63 -55.25
N LEU A 386 -16.92 -53.74 -55.36
CA LEU A 386 -17.87 -52.80 -54.76
C LEU A 386 -17.74 -52.75 -53.23
N PHE A 387 -17.60 -53.92 -52.58
CA PHE A 387 -17.36 -53.98 -51.14
C PHE A 387 -16.03 -53.36 -50.73
N LYS A 388 -14.94 -53.61 -51.47
CA LYS A 388 -13.64 -52.96 -51.19
C LYS A 388 -13.72 -51.44 -51.29
N ILE A 389 -14.38 -50.91 -52.32
CA ILE A 389 -14.60 -49.47 -52.50
C ILE A 389 -15.44 -48.90 -51.35
N ALA A 390 -16.51 -49.60 -50.94
CA ALA A 390 -17.35 -49.18 -49.81
C ALA A 390 -16.58 -49.16 -48.47
N GLY A 391 -15.72 -50.15 -48.22
CA GLY A 391 -14.87 -50.18 -47.02
C GLY A 391 -13.85 -49.03 -46.96
N ILE A 392 -13.24 -48.69 -48.11
CA ILE A 392 -12.36 -47.53 -48.24
C ILE A 392 -13.15 -46.24 -47.98
N TYR A 393 -14.33 -46.10 -48.60
CA TYR A 393 -15.19 -44.93 -48.42
C TYR A 393 -15.56 -44.70 -46.96
N LEU A 394 -15.97 -45.75 -46.24
CA LEU A 394 -16.35 -45.65 -44.82
C LEU A 394 -15.18 -45.21 -43.93
N SER A 395 -13.98 -45.71 -44.23
CA SER A 395 -12.76 -45.34 -43.51
C SER A 395 -12.42 -43.87 -43.76
N VAL A 396 -12.35 -43.44 -45.03
CA VAL A 396 -12.04 -42.05 -45.39
C VAL A 396 -13.10 -41.08 -44.85
N SER A 397 -14.38 -41.44 -44.95
CA SER A 397 -15.49 -40.64 -44.41
C SER A 397 -15.39 -40.45 -42.90
N PHE A 398 -15.02 -41.51 -42.15
CA PHE A 398 -14.77 -41.41 -40.72
C PHE A 398 -13.64 -40.44 -40.39
N PHE A 399 -12.50 -40.55 -41.07
CA PHE A 399 -11.35 -39.67 -40.84
C PHE A 399 -11.68 -38.20 -41.12
N ILE A 400 -12.37 -37.90 -42.23
CA ILE A 400 -12.78 -36.52 -42.55
C ILE A 400 -13.73 -35.96 -41.49
N ARG A 401 -14.72 -36.75 -41.04
CA ARG A 401 -15.66 -36.34 -39.98
C ARG A 401 -14.94 -36.12 -38.65
N TRP A 402 -14.02 -37.00 -38.28
CA TRP A 402 -13.22 -36.86 -37.07
C TRP A 402 -12.35 -35.60 -37.09
N LEU A 403 -11.64 -35.36 -38.20
CA LEU A 403 -10.78 -34.18 -38.35
C LEU A 403 -11.60 -32.89 -38.27
N ASN A 404 -12.73 -32.81 -38.97
CA ASN A 404 -13.59 -31.64 -38.94
C ASN A 404 -14.19 -31.37 -37.55
N ALA A 405 -14.69 -32.41 -36.87
CA ALA A 405 -15.23 -32.28 -35.52
C ALA A 405 -14.15 -31.86 -34.51
N SER A 406 -12.95 -32.42 -34.62
CA SER A 406 -11.85 -32.13 -33.70
C SER A 406 -11.24 -30.75 -33.93
N ALA A 407 -11.13 -30.32 -35.19
CA ALA A 407 -10.64 -28.98 -35.54
C ALA A 407 -11.58 -27.89 -35.00
N ASP A 408 -12.89 -28.04 -35.21
CA ASP A 408 -13.91 -27.09 -34.75
C ASP A 408 -13.94 -26.96 -33.21
N LEU A 409 -13.80 -28.08 -32.49
CA LEU A 409 -13.71 -28.09 -31.04
C LEU A 409 -12.41 -27.44 -30.53
N LYS A 410 -11.28 -27.71 -31.19
CA LYS A 410 -9.99 -27.11 -30.84
C LYS A 410 -9.98 -25.61 -31.06
N VAL A 411 -10.56 -25.14 -32.16
CA VAL A 411 -10.73 -23.70 -32.45
C VAL A 411 -11.65 -23.06 -31.41
N SER A 412 -12.76 -23.70 -31.06
CA SER A 412 -13.68 -23.18 -30.03
C SER A 412 -13.03 -23.11 -28.64
N GLU A 413 -12.22 -24.09 -28.25
CA GLU A 413 -11.48 -24.07 -26.98
C GLU A 413 -10.39 -22.98 -26.98
N MET A 414 -9.65 -22.84 -28.08
CA MET A 414 -8.63 -21.81 -28.20
C MET A 414 -9.24 -20.41 -28.18
N ALA A 415 -10.39 -20.22 -28.84
CA ALA A 415 -11.16 -18.98 -28.79
C ALA A 415 -11.62 -18.68 -27.36
N LEU A 416 -12.17 -19.65 -26.63
CA LEU A 416 -12.57 -19.48 -25.23
C LEU A 416 -11.39 -19.05 -24.36
N LYS A 417 -10.24 -19.74 -24.44
CA LYS A 417 -9.04 -19.40 -23.65
C LYS A 417 -8.48 -18.03 -24.01
N SER A 418 -8.49 -17.66 -25.30
CA SER A 418 -8.01 -16.35 -25.75
C SER A 418 -8.93 -15.20 -25.39
N TRP A 419 -10.25 -15.37 -25.54
CA TRP A 419 -11.23 -14.31 -25.26
C TRP A 419 -11.41 -14.09 -23.78
N SER A 420 -11.54 -15.17 -23.00
CA SER A 420 -11.68 -15.07 -21.54
C SER A 420 -10.44 -14.46 -20.88
N GLY A 421 -9.25 -14.70 -21.41
CA GLY A 421 -8.02 -14.06 -20.92
C GLY A 421 -7.88 -12.58 -21.29
N MET A 422 -8.63 -12.09 -22.28
CA MET A 422 -8.52 -10.71 -22.79
C MET A 422 -9.64 -9.79 -22.29
N LEU A 423 -10.83 -10.34 -21.98
CA LEU A 423 -11.97 -9.54 -21.53
C LEU A 423 -12.01 -9.30 -20.02
N HIS A 424 -11.37 -10.15 -19.21
CA HIS A 424 -11.61 -10.19 -17.77
C HIS A 424 -10.48 -9.55 -16.97
N ASN A 425 -10.83 -8.53 -16.18
CA ASN A 425 -9.88 -7.75 -15.37
C ASN A 425 -9.89 -8.12 -13.89
N HIS A 426 -10.92 -8.82 -13.39
CA HIS A 426 -11.09 -9.09 -11.95
C HIS A 426 -10.77 -10.52 -11.53
N ILE A 427 -10.58 -11.45 -12.48
CA ILE A 427 -10.22 -12.85 -12.22
C ILE A 427 -8.80 -13.09 -12.72
N SER A 428 -7.96 -13.74 -11.90
CA SER A 428 -6.60 -14.05 -12.31
C SER A 428 -6.61 -15.05 -13.47
N VAL A 429 -5.70 -14.88 -14.44
CA VAL A 429 -5.58 -15.76 -15.62
C VAL A 429 -5.32 -17.22 -15.19
N LYS A 430 -4.69 -17.45 -14.03
CA LYS A 430 -4.44 -18.80 -13.50
C LYS A 430 -5.72 -19.46 -13.00
N ASP A 431 -6.53 -18.72 -12.24
CA ASP A 431 -7.80 -19.24 -11.70
C ASP A 431 -8.81 -19.48 -12.82
N LEU A 432 -8.82 -18.57 -13.82
CA LEU A 432 -9.63 -18.70 -15.03
C LEU A 432 -9.32 -20.00 -15.79
N ASN A 433 -8.04 -20.26 -16.08
CA ASN A 433 -7.63 -21.47 -16.78
C ASN A 433 -7.97 -22.74 -15.99
N LYS A 434 -7.80 -22.71 -14.67
CA LYS A 434 -8.17 -23.83 -13.79
C LYS A 434 -9.69 -24.09 -13.82
N LEU A 435 -10.50 -23.04 -13.82
CA LEU A 435 -11.95 -23.14 -13.92
C LEU A 435 -12.36 -23.76 -15.26
N ILE A 436 -11.83 -23.23 -16.37
CA ILE A 436 -12.10 -23.71 -17.73
C ILE A 436 -11.72 -25.21 -17.87
N ASP A 437 -10.51 -25.58 -17.47
CA ASP A 437 -10.04 -26.95 -17.62
C ASP A 437 -10.84 -27.93 -16.73
N SER A 438 -11.22 -27.54 -15.51
CA SER A 438 -12.02 -28.38 -14.61
C SER A 438 -13.40 -28.72 -15.15
N HIS A 439 -14.08 -27.75 -15.78
CA HIS A 439 -15.42 -27.94 -16.35
C HIS A 439 -15.40 -28.61 -17.72
N LEU A 440 -14.35 -28.41 -18.53
CA LEU A 440 -14.24 -29.03 -19.85
C LEU A 440 -13.77 -30.49 -19.83
N ILE A 441 -13.14 -30.96 -18.75
CA ILE A 441 -12.61 -32.34 -18.64
C ILE A 441 -13.67 -33.40 -18.93
N TRP A 442 -14.86 -33.28 -18.34
CA TRP A 442 -15.93 -34.27 -18.51
C TRP A 442 -16.49 -34.26 -19.94
N SER A 443 -16.69 -33.08 -20.52
CA SER A 443 -17.17 -32.93 -21.90
C SER A 443 -16.16 -33.49 -22.92
N LYS A 444 -14.85 -33.25 -22.69
CA LYS A 444 -13.79 -33.85 -23.49
C LYS A 444 -13.80 -35.37 -23.37
N PHE A 445 -13.87 -35.90 -22.15
CA PHE A 445 -13.91 -37.34 -21.92
C PHE A 445 -15.10 -37.99 -22.64
N PHE A 446 -16.29 -37.39 -22.55
CA PHE A 446 -17.48 -37.87 -23.25
C PHE A 446 -17.32 -37.86 -24.78
N TYR A 447 -16.75 -36.79 -25.34
CA TYR A 447 -16.46 -36.71 -26.78
C TYR A 447 -15.45 -37.78 -27.22
N TRP A 448 -14.34 -37.97 -26.48
CA TRP A 448 -13.35 -39.01 -26.77
C TRP A 448 -13.92 -40.41 -26.64
N GLY A 449 -14.76 -40.66 -25.63
CA GLY A 449 -15.48 -41.92 -25.48
C GLY A 449 -16.40 -42.19 -26.67
N SER A 450 -17.21 -41.20 -27.06
CA SER A 450 -18.08 -41.30 -28.25
C SER A 450 -17.29 -41.52 -29.53
N LEU A 451 -16.17 -40.82 -29.72
CA LEU A 451 -15.29 -40.98 -30.87
C LEU A 451 -14.73 -42.41 -30.92
N PHE A 452 -14.25 -42.92 -29.79
CA PHE A 452 -13.71 -44.27 -29.69
C PHE A 452 -14.77 -45.33 -30.02
N THR A 453 -15.96 -45.23 -29.44
CA THR A 453 -17.06 -46.16 -29.72
C THR A 453 -17.47 -46.10 -31.19
N VAL A 454 -17.73 -44.90 -31.73
CA VAL A 454 -18.12 -44.73 -33.14
C VAL A 454 -17.03 -45.23 -34.09
N GLY A 455 -15.77 -44.91 -33.80
CA GLY A 455 -14.62 -45.37 -34.60
C GLY A 455 -14.48 -46.88 -34.59
N LEU A 456 -14.62 -47.52 -33.43
CA LEU A 456 -14.53 -48.98 -33.29
C LEU A 456 -15.62 -49.68 -34.12
N PHE A 457 -16.87 -49.19 -34.05
CA PHE A 457 -17.95 -49.74 -34.87
C PHE A 457 -17.76 -49.46 -36.36
N GLN A 458 -17.44 -48.22 -36.75
CA GLN A 458 -17.34 -47.84 -38.17
C GLN A 458 -16.15 -48.51 -38.88
N LEU A 459 -14.99 -48.56 -38.22
CA LEU A 459 -13.80 -49.25 -38.75
C LEU A 459 -13.98 -50.77 -38.71
N GLY A 460 -14.66 -51.32 -37.69
CA GLY A 460 -15.02 -52.73 -37.63
C GLY A 460 -15.90 -53.14 -38.83
N ILE A 461 -16.93 -52.35 -39.13
CA ILE A 461 -17.78 -52.57 -40.31
C ILE A 461 -16.97 -52.40 -41.60
N ALA A 462 -16.16 -51.36 -41.70
CA ALA A 462 -15.31 -51.14 -42.88
C ALA A 462 -14.37 -52.32 -43.13
N TYR A 463 -13.76 -52.87 -42.08
CA TYR A 463 -12.91 -54.05 -42.14
C TYR A 463 -13.67 -55.31 -42.57
N MET A 464 -14.85 -55.54 -42.00
CA MET A 464 -15.72 -56.68 -42.33
C MET A 464 -16.21 -56.61 -43.79
N ILE A 465 -16.51 -55.41 -44.29
CA ILE A 465 -16.89 -55.18 -45.69
C ILE A 465 -15.68 -55.33 -46.62
N PHE A 466 -14.51 -54.81 -46.24
CA PHE A 466 -13.30 -54.89 -47.05
C PHE A 466 -12.80 -56.33 -47.23
N ASN A 467 -12.94 -57.15 -46.19
CA ASN A 467 -12.62 -58.58 -46.20
C ASN A 467 -13.86 -59.47 -46.48
N SER A 468 -14.79 -58.98 -47.29
CA SER A 468 -16.08 -59.63 -47.57
C SER A 468 -16.00 -61.14 -47.86
N THR A 469 -14.94 -61.62 -48.53
CA THR A 469 -14.73 -63.05 -48.82
C THR A 469 -14.50 -63.92 -47.59
N ALA A 470 -13.84 -63.40 -46.56
CA ALA A 470 -13.66 -64.09 -45.27
C ALA A 470 -14.92 -63.95 -44.41
N THR A 471 -15.56 -62.78 -44.46
CA THR A 471 -16.76 -62.47 -43.69
C THR A 471 -17.95 -63.33 -44.12
N LEU A 472 -18.18 -63.48 -45.43
CA LEU A 472 -19.24 -64.33 -45.99
C LEU A 472 -19.04 -65.81 -45.58
N LYS A 473 -17.80 -66.32 -45.63
CA LYS A 473 -17.45 -67.66 -45.14
C LYS A 473 -17.74 -67.87 -43.65
N ILE A 474 -17.50 -66.85 -42.82
CA ILE A 474 -17.79 -66.90 -41.37
C ILE A 474 -19.31 -66.92 -41.11
N PHE A 475 -20.10 -66.23 -41.93
CA PHE A 475 -21.56 -66.23 -41.85
C PHE A 475 -22.23 -67.42 -42.56
N GLY A 476 -21.44 -68.37 -43.11
CA GLY A 476 -21.95 -69.57 -43.77
C GLY A 476 -22.60 -69.32 -45.14
N LEU A 477 -22.23 -68.22 -45.80
CA LEU A 477 -22.69 -67.80 -47.13
C LEU A 477 -21.64 -68.01 -48.22
#